data_AF-A0A7K2NB56-F1
#
_entry.id   AF-A0A7K2NB56-F1
#
_cell.length_a   1.000
_cell.length_b   1.000
_cell.length_c   1.000
_cell.angle_alpha   90.00
_cell.angle_beta   90.00
_cell.angle_gamma   90.00
#
_symmetry.space_group_name_H-M   'P 1'
#
loop_
_entity.id
_entity.type
_entity.pdbx_description
1 polymer ?
#
loop_
_entity_poly.entity_id
_entity_poly.type
_entity_poly.pdbx_seq_one_letter_code
_entity_poly.pdbx_strand_id
1 'polypeptide(L)' 'MSTPPEPTGLVFDDPLDQPSPDDTDRGWGDRPATVSSAADLARFLDEKPPHHL' A
#
# COMPACT_ATOMS: atom_id res chain seq x y z
N MET A 1 10.75 18.54 -35.82
CA MET A 1 12.00 18.59 -35.04
C MET A 1 11.74 17.79 -33.78
N SER A 2 12.32 16.59 -33.65
CA SER A 2 12.18 15.78 -32.42
C SER A 2 13.27 16.20 -31.44
N THR A 3 12.86 16.55 -30.22
CA THR A 3 13.76 16.89 -29.11
C THR A 3 14.65 15.69 -28.77
N PRO A 4 15.97 15.87 -28.57
CA PRO A 4 16.83 14.77 -28.15
C PRO A 4 16.42 14.24 -26.78
N PRO A 5 16.53 12.92 -26.53
CA PRO A 5 16.23 12.33 -25.23
C PRO A 5 17.19 12.88 -24.18
N GLU A 6 16.65 13.22 -23.01
CA GLU A 6 17.44 13.61 -21.84
C GLU A 6 18.46 12.51 -21.50
N PRO A 7 19.70 12.86 -21.12
CA PRO A 7 20.70 11.87 -20.74
C PRO A 7 20.23 11.08 -19.52
N THR A 8 20.11 9.76 -19.66
CA THR A 8 19.77 8.86 -18.55
C THR A 8 21.00 8.68 -17.65
N GLY A 9 21.15 9.58 -16.68
CA GLY A 9 22.12 9.47 -15.60
C GLY A 9 21.76 8.33 -14.65
N LEU A 10 22.78 7.68 -14.10
CA LEU A 10 22.61 6.74 -12.98
C LEU A 10 22.23 7.53 -11.72
N VAL A 11 21.16 7.13 -11.06
CA VAL A 11 20.74 7.70 -9.77
C VAL A 11 21.42 6.90 -8.65
N PHE A 12 22.16 7.59 -7.77
CA PHE A 12 22.92 6.99 -6.66
C PHE A 12 22.35 7.34 -5.28
N ASP A 13 21.22 8.07 -5.23
CA ASP A 13 20.51 8.34 -4.00
C ASP A 13 20.02 7.03 -3.36
N ASP A 14 19.83 7.02 -2.04
CA ASP A 14 19.29 5.86 -1.34
C ASP A 14 17.84 5.62 -1.83
N PRO A 15 17.53 4.43 -2.39
CA PRO A 15 16.18 4.13 -2.84
C PRO A 15 15.14 4.13 -1.70
N LEU A 16 15.56 4.12 -0.44
CA LEU A 16 14.70 4.13 0.74
C LEU A 16 14.53 5.50 1.39
N ASP A 17 15.18 6.55 0.88
CA ASP A 17 15.07 7.91 1.44
C ASP A 17 13.71 8.58 1.12
N GLN A 18 12.90 7.97 0.26
CA GLN A 18 11.57 8.47 -0.10
C GLN A 18 10.47 7.61 0.53
N PRO A 19 9.43 8.23 1.13
CA PRO A 19 8.27 7.50 1.63
C PRO A 19 7.59 6.72 0.50
N SER A 20 7.39 5.43 0.70
CA SER A 20 6.61 4.58 -0.18
C SER A 20 5.12 4.79 0.06
N PRO A 21 4.26 4.69 -0.97
CA PRO A 21 2.81 4.60 -0.78
C PRO A 21 2.40 3.48 0.18
N ASP A 22 3.17 2.38 0.19
CA ASP A 22 2.97 1.23 1.08
C ASP A 22 3.32 1.54 2.55
N ASP A 23 4.06 2.62 2.82
CA ASP A 23 4.34 3.08 4.19
C ASP A 23 3.16 3.84 4.80
N THR A 24 2.12 4.11 4.00
CA THR A 24 0.91 4.78 4.46
C THR A 24 -0.22 3.79 4.65
N ASP A 25 -1.01 3.96 5.70
CA ASP A 25 -2.24 3.18 5.91
C ASP A 25 -3.36 3.56 4.90
N ARG A 26 -3.05 4.21 3.77
CA ARG A 26 -4.05 4.63 2.78
C ARG A 26 -4.76 3.41 2.22
N GLY A 27 -6.10 3.42 2.30
CA GLY A 27 -6.93 2.30 1.87
C GLY A 27 -7.03 1.17 2.90
N TRP A 28 -6.28 1.25 4.01
CA TRP A 28 -6.46 0.37 5.15
C TRP A 28 -7.36 1.06 6.19
N GLY A 29 -8.46 0.39 6.58
CA GLY A 29 -9.42 0.94 7.54
C GLY A 29 -10.38 2.00 6.99
N ASP A 30 -10.15 2.53 5.78
CA ASP A 30 -11.06 3.45 5.12
C ASP A 30 -12.32 2.69 4.65
N ARG A 31 -13.40 2.78 5.42
CA ARG A 31 -14.67 2.09 5.15
C ARG A 31 -15.80 3.10 4.96
N PRO A 32 -16.70 2.87 3.99
CA PRO A 32 -17.92 3.65 3.88
C PRO A 32 -18.72 3.53 5.18
N ALA A 33 -19.24 4.66 5.69
CA ALA A 33 -19.91 4.76 6.99
C ALA A 33 -21.15 3.85 7.17
N THR A 34 -21.58 3.16 6.12
CA THR A 34 -22.74 2.26 6.08
C THR A 34 -22.42 0.82 6.50
N VAL A 35 -21.14 0.45 6.66
CA VAL A 35 -20.72 -0.90 7.07
C VAL A 35 -20.17 -0.87 8.50
N SER A 36 -20.80 -1.64 9.40
CA SER A 36 -20.42 -1.68 10.82
C SER A 36 -19.03 -2.31 10.99
N SER A 37 -18.03 -1.46 11.20
CA SER A 37 -16.61 -1.85 11.35
C SER A 37 -16.36 -2.89 12.47
N ALA A 38 -17.24 -2.95 13.48
CA ALA A 38 -17.14 -3.93 14.56
C ALA A 38 -17.49 -5.36 14.11
N ALA A 39 -18.48 -5.51 13.22
CA ALA A 39 -18.89 -6.82 12.71
C ALA A 39 -17.82 -7.42 11.78
N ASP A 40 -17.17 -6.58 10.97
CA ASP A 40 -16.07 -7.03 10.11
C ASP A 40 -14.83 -7.45 10.90
N LEU A 41 -14.47 -6.71 11.95
CA LEU A 41 -13.34 -7.06 12.81
C LEU A 41 -13.56 -8.41 13.51
N ALA A 42 -14.77 -8.65 14.02
CA ALA A 42 -15.10 -9.92 14.64
C ALA A 42 -14.94 -11.11 13.66
N ARG A 43 -15.38 -10.95 12.41
CA ARG A 43 -15.20 -11.98 11.36
C ARG A 43 -13.72 -12.24 11.06
N PHE A 44 -12.90 -11.20 10.94
CA PHE A 44 -11.45 -11.35 10.69
C PHE A 44 -10.72 -12.06 11.83
N LEU A 45 -11.15 -11.87 13.08
CA LEU A 45 -10.56 -12.56 14.23
C LEU A 45 -11.01 -14.03 14.34
N ASP A 46 -12.21 -14.34 13.88
CA ASP A 46 -12.78 -15.69 13.91
C ASP A 46 -12.33 -16.56 12.72
N GLU A 47 -12.09 -15.94 11.55
CA GLU A 47 -11.71 -16.64 10.33
C GLU A 47 -10.19 -16.88 10.27
N LYS A 48 -9.77 -18.09 10.68
CA LYS A 48 -8.36 -18.52 10.58
C LYS A 48 -7.96 -18.71 9.10
N PRO A 49 -6.87 -18.09 8.60
CA PRO A 49 -6.48 -18.24 7.20
C PRO A 49 -6.11 -19.70 6.88
N PRO A 50 -6.40 -20.18 5.65
CA PRO A 50 -6.28 -21.60 5.26
C PRO A 50 -4.84 -22.12 5.19
N HIS A 51 -3.86 -21.28 5.51
CA HIS A 51 -2.45 -21.64 5.57
C HIS A 51 -1.92 -21.56 7.00
N HIS A 52 -2.53 -22.32 7.89
CA HIS A 52 -1.92 -22.71 9.17
C HIS A 52 -1.54 -24.19 9.05
N LEU A 53 -0.29 -24.47 8.70
CA LEU A 53 0.36 -25.75 8.97
C LEU A 53 1.16 -25.62 10.27
#